data_AF-A0A1C7LSG6-F1
#
_entry.id   AF-A0A1C7LSG6-F1
#
_cell.length_a   1.000
_cell.length_b   1.000
_cell.length_c   1.000
_cell.angle_alpha   90.00
_cell.angle_beta   90.00
_cell.angle_gamma   90.00
#
_symmetry.space_group_name_H-M   'P 1'
#
loop_
_entity.id
_entity.type
_entity.pdbx_description
1 polymer ?
#
loop_
_entity_poly.entity_id
_entity_poly.type
_entity_poly.pdbx_seq_one_letter_code
_entity_poly.pdbx_strand_id
1 'polypeptide(L)'
;MATSAPIPVTWTKVSTDPGYFDMVLSNQQRNPPTQQVLATHVDGSKGSMAVNPPSGGWVPAPGYQVNFVKDGGILAQSGQFSITKN
;
A
#
# COMPACT_ATOMS: atom_id res chain seq x y z
N MET A 1 -12.67 13.42 -9.47
CA MET A 1 -12.02 12.71 -10.59
C MET A 1 -10.80 12.03 -10.02
N ALA A 2 -10.83 10.71 -9.90
CA ALA A 2 -9.73 9.93 -9.35
C ALA A 2 -8.77 9.53 -10.48
N THR A 3 -7.46 9.48 -10.22
CA THR A 3 -6.46 9.18 -11.26
C THR A 3 -6.35 7.67 -11.48
N SER A 4 -6.13 7.25 -12.73
CA SER A 4 -6.07 5.84 -13.14
C SER A 4 -4.66 5.28 -13.31
N ALA A 5 -3.62 6.10 -13.11
CA ALA A 5 -2.24 5.69 -13.33
C ALA A 5 -1.70 4.79 -12.19
N PRO A 6 -0.92 3.75 -12.50
CA PRO A 6 -0.22 2.97 -11.49
C PRO A 6 0.81 3.81 -10.72
N ILE A 7 0.96 3.57 -9.42
CA ILE A 7 1.95 4.22 -8.56
C ILE A 7 3.02 3.20 -8.16
N PRO A 8 4.33 3.51 -8.24
CA PRO A 8 5.37 2.61 -7.76
C PRO A 8 5.40 2.58 -6.23
N VAL A 9 5.46 1.38 -5.66
CA VAL A 9 5.77 1.12 -4.24
C VAL A 9 7.08 0.38 -4.19
N THR A 10 8.02 0.84 -3.37
CA THR A 10 9.36 0.24 -3.20
C THR A 10 9.57 -0.23 -1.77
N TRP A 11 10.44 -1.23 -1.60
CA TRP A 11 10.77 -1.79 -0.30
C TRP A 11 12.14 -2.44 -0.26
N THR A 12 12.64 -2.60 0.96
CA THR A 12 13.84 -3.37 1.26
C THR A 12 13.45 -4.61 2.05
N LYS A 13 13.85 -5.79 1.56
CA LYS A 13 13.62 -7.06 2.24
C LYS A 13 14.90 -7.53 2.93
N VAL A 14 14.80 -8.08 4.13
CA VAL A 14 15.90 -8.82 4.79
C VAL A 14 15.66 -10.34 4.74
N SER A 15 16.69 -11.11 5.07
CA SER A 15 16.67 -12.57 4.94
C SER A 15 15.60 -13.26 5.79
N THR A 16 15.22 -12.67 6.92
CA THR A 16 14.20 -13.21 7.84
C THR A 16 12.77 -12.88 7.45
N ASP A 17 12.55 -11.96 6.50
CA ASP A 17 11.20 -11.60 6.06
C ASP A 17 10.55 -12.74 5.26
N PRO A 18 9.21 -12.90 5.34
CA PRO A 18 8.47 -13.82 4.50
C PRO A 18 8.76 -13.64 3.00
N GLY A 19 8.66 -14.72 2.23
CA GLY A 19 8.87 -14.69 0.78
C GLY A 19 7.82 -13.87 0.02
N TYR A 20 6.61 -13.76 0.58
CA TYR A 20 5.51 -13.00 0.02
C TYR A 20 4.70 -12.28 1.10
N PHE A 21 4.00 -11.22 0.70
CA PHE A 21 3.11 -10.43 1.54
C PHE A 21 1.98 -9.80 0.71
N ASP A 22 0.94 -9.30 1.38
CA ASP A 22 -0.10 -8.50 0.74
C ASP A 22 0.16 -7.01 0.99
N MET A 23 -0.22 -6.15 0.04
CA MET A 23 -0.15 -4.69 0.18
C MET A 23 -1.52 -4.10 0.41
N VAL A 24 -1.62 -3.28 1.45
CA VAL A 24 -2.87 -2.60 1.82
C VAL A 24 -2.62 -1.11 1.93
N LEU A 25 -3.47 -0.32 1.28
CA LEU A 25 -3.58 1.12 1.52
C LEU A 25 -4.45 1.35 2.75
N SER A 26 -3.92 2.00 3.76
CA SER A 26 -4.65 2.44 4.94
C SER A 26 -4.90 3.94 4.87
N ASN A 27 -6.14 4.37 5.13
CA ASN A 27 -6.52 5.77 5.25
C ASN A 27 -6.73 6.12 6.72
N GLN A 28 -5.81 6.91 7.28
CA GLN A 28 -5.76 7.28 8.70
C GLN A 28 -6.64 8.50 9.04
N GLN A 29 -7.40 9.04 8.09
CA GLN A 29 -8.29 10.20 8.33
C GLN A 29 -9.55 9.88 9.14
N ARG A 30 -9.80 8.60 9.43
CA ARG A 30 -10.96 8.13 10.20
C ARG A 30 -10.47 7.14 11.27
N ASN A 31 -11.20 7.06 12.38
CA ASN A 31 -10.94 6.10 13.44
C ASN A 31 -12.17 5.17 13.62
N PRO A 32 -12.04 3.85 13.40
CA PRO A 32 -10.83 3.15 12.95
C PRO A 32 -10.44 3.49 11.49
N PRO A 33 -9.15 3.34 11.12
CA PRO A 33 -8.71 3.53 9.75
C PRO A 33 -9.41 2.58 8.78
N THR A 34 -9.77 3.08 7.60
CA THR A 34 -10.29 2.23 6.52
C THR A 34 -9.14 1.66 5.70
N GLN A 35 -9.31 0.43 5.20
CA GLN A 35 -8.27 -0.30 4.48
C GLN A 35 -8.75 -0.73 3.09
N GLN A 36 -7.82 -0.73 2.14
CA GLN A 36 -8.06 -1.15 0.77
C GLN A 36 -6.89 -2.01 0.29
N VAL A 37 -7.18 -3.24 -0.15
CA VAL A 37 -6.16 -4.13 -0.73
C VAL A 37 -5.70 -3.54 -2.07
N LEU A 38 -4.38 -3.43 -2.24
CA LEU A 38 -3.73 -2.97 -3.47
C LEU A 38 -3.20 -4.14 -4.30
N ALA A 39 -2.61 -5.13 -3.64
CA ALA A 39 -2.07 -6.33 -4.26
C ALA A 39 -2.02 -7.48 -3.24
N THR A 40 -2.16 -8.71 -3.72
CA THR A 40 -2.02 -9.91 -2.90
C THR A 40 -0.89 -10.78 -3.42
N HIS A 41 -0.29 -11.58 -2.54
CA HIS A 41 0.79 -12.52 -2.86
C HIS A 41 1.97 -11.85 -3.61
N VAL A 42 2.36 -10.66 -3.16
CA VAL A 42 3.49 -9.92 -3.74
C VAL A 42 4.79 -10.63 -3.39
N ASP A 43 5.58 -10.95 -4.41
CA ASP A 43 6.93 -11.49 -4.27
C ASP A 43 7.85 -10.45 -3.64
N GLY A 44 8.25 -10.70 -2.39
CA GLY A 44 9.07 -9.77 -1.62
C GLY A 44 10.49 -9.59 -2.15
N SER A 45 10.98 -10.48 -3.02
CA SER A 45 12.31 -10.37 -3.62
C SER A 45 12.43 -9.28 -4.68
N LYS A 46 11.32 -8.76 -5.21
CA LYS A 46 11.31 -7.75 -6.28
C LYS A 46 11.77 -6.37 -5.84
N GLY A 47 11.59 -6.00 -4.56
CA GLY A 47 11.92 -4.68 -4.02
C GLY A 47 11.08 -3.51 -4.57
N SER A 48 10.21 -3.75 -5.56
CA SER A 48 9.34 -2.75 -6.18
C SER A 48 8.18 -3.38 -6.93
N MET A 49 7.04 -2.70 -6.95
CA MET A 49 5.87 -3.05 -7.77
C MET A 49 5.03 -1.79 -8.06
N ALA A 50 4.49 -1.70 -9.27
CA ALA A 50 3.48 -0.71 -9.60
C ALA A 50 2.09 -1.21 -9.13
N VAL A 51 1.40 -0.42 -8.31
CA VAL A 51 0.05 -0.73 -7.83
C VAL A 51 -0.97 0.06 -8.62
N ASN A 52 -2.01 -0.61 -9.08
CA ASN A 52 -3.15 0.01 -9.75
C ASN A 52 -4.06 0.68 -8.71
N PRO A 53 -4.79 1.74 -9.10
CA PRO A 53 -5.77 2.31 -8.22
C PRO A 53 -6.90 1.32 -7.88
N PRO A 54 -7.54 1.48 -6.71
CA PRO A 54 -8.80 0.81 -6.39
C PRO A 54 -9.91 1.18 -7.39
N SER A 55 -11.07 0.51 -7.33
CA SER A 55 -12.21 0.77 -8.22
C SER A 55 -12.68 2.24 -8.21
N GLY A 56 -12.56 2.93 -7.08
CA GLY A 56 -12.85 4.36 -6.93
C GLY A 56 -11.73 5.30 -7.41
N GLY A 57 -10.63 4.76 -7.95
CA GLY A 57 -9.41 5.47 -8.29
C GLY A 57 -8.59 5.90 -7.07
N TRP A 58 -7.52 6.67 -7.31
CA TRP A 58 -6.80 7.36 -6.23
C TRP A 58 -7.60 8.58 -5.74
N VAL A 59 -8.03 8.56 -4.47
CA VAL A 59 -8.80 9.65 -3.86
C VAL A 59 -7.86 10.65 -3.20
N PRO A 60 -7.77 11.90 -3.68
CA PRO A 60 -6.86 12.89 -3.13
C PRO A 60 -7.19 13.24 -1.68
N ALA A 61 -6.24 13.01 -0.77
CA ALA A 61 -6.32 13.34 0.65
C ALA A 61 -4.97 13.09 1.35
N PRO A 62 -4.72 13.67 2.54
CA PRO A 62 -3.57 13.33 3.36
C PRO A 62 -3.79 12.05 4.19
N GLY A 63 -2.75 11.57 4.86
CA GLY A 63 -2.86 10.52 5.88
C GLY A 63 -3.01 9.11 5.33
N TYR A 64 -2.59 8.88 4.09
CA TYR A 64 -2.50 7.52 3.55
C TYR A 64 -1.20 6.85 3.99
N GLN A 65 -1.25 5.54 4.12
CA GLN A 65 -0.10 4.70 4.47
C GLN A 65 -0.19 3.40 3.69
N VAL A 66 0.95 2.86 3.25
CA VAL A 66 1.02 1.50 2.71
C VAL A 66 1.51 0.56 3.80
N ASN A 67 0.77 -0.51 4.03
CA ASN A 67 1.12 -1.59 4.94
C ASN A 67 1.40 -2.85 4.14
N PHE A 68 2.47 -3.54 4.51
CA PHE A 68 2.72 -4.91 4.09
C PHE A 68 2.23 -5.85 5.16
N VAL A 69 1.33 -6.76 4.81
CA VAL A 69 0.64 -7.62 5.76
C VAL A 69 0.80 -9.08 5.41
N LYS A 70 0.85 -9.92 6.45
CA LYS A 70 0.89 -11.36 6.34
C LYS A 70 0.25 -11.98 7.58
N ASP A 71 -0.64 -12.94 7.38
CA ASP A 71 -1.30 -13.72 8.45
C ASP A 71 -1.95 -12.84 9.53
N GLY A 72 -2.52 -11.71 9.11
CA GLY A 72 -3.20 -10.74 10.00
C GLY A 72 -2.27 -9.74 10.70
N GLY A 73 -0.95 -9.87 10.57
CA GLY A 73 0.04 -8.95 11.12
C GLY A 73 0.59 -7.96 10.07
N ILE A 74 1.01 -6.79 10.54
CA ILE A 74 1.76 -5.81 9.73
C ILE A 74 3.26 -6.15 9.84
N LEU A 75 3.90 -6.42 8.70
CA LEU A 75 5.33 -6.69 8.59
C LEU A 75 6.14 -5.40 8.50
N ALA A 76 5.64 -4.45 7.71
CA ALA A 76 6.27 -3.14 7.50
C ALA A 76 5.20 -2.12 7.14
N GLN A 77 5.51 -0.85 7.39
CA GLN A 77 4.59 0.25 7.20
C GLN A 77 5.35 1.48 6.71
N SER A 78 4.82 2.18 5.71
CA SER A 78 5.39 3.44 5.26
C SER A 78 5.17 4.55 6.30
N GLY A 79 5.82 5.70 6.12
CA GLY A 79 5.32 6.95 6.69
C GLY A 79 3.97 7.33 6.05
N GLN A 80 3.23 8.25 6.69
CA GLN A 80 2.02 8.80 6.08
C GLN A 80 2.37 9.72 4.91
N PHE A 81 1.56 9.68 3.85
CA PHE A 81 1.70 10.52 2.67
C PHE A 81 0.34 11.07 2.21
N SER A 82 0.40 12.07 1.34
CA SER A 82 -0.77 12.64 0.69
C SER A 82 -0.87 12.13 -0.74
N ILE A 83 -2.07 11.73 -1.15
CA ILE A 83 -2.40 11.58 -2.55
C ILE A 83 -2.88 12.95 -3.03
N THR A 84 -2.22 13.53 -4.02
CA THR A 84 -2.61 14.80 -4.64
C THR A 84 -3.26 14.56 -5.99
N LYS A 85 -4.08 15.51 -6.42
CA LYS A 85 -4.59 15.54 -7.79
C LYS A 85 -3.45 15.98 -8.72
N ASN A 86 -3.24 15.23 -9.81
CA ASN A 86 -2.39 15.67 -10.92
C ASN A 86 -3.11 16.68 -11.81
#